data_AF-A0A816EBZ7-F1
#
_entry.id   AF-A0A816EBZ7-F1
#
_cell.length_a   1.000
_cell.length_b   1.000
_cell.length_c   1.000
_cell.angle_alpha   90.00
_cell.angle_beta   90.00
_cell.angle_gamma   90.00
#
_symmetry.space_group_name_H-M   'P 1'
#
loop_
_entity.id
_entity.type
_entity.pdbx_description
1 polymer ?
#
loop_
_entity_poly.entity_id
_entity_poly.type
_entity_poly.pdbx_seq_one_letter_code
_entity_poly.pdbx_strand_id
1 'polypeptide(L)'
;MVESMNLLLESLKNHESLNVDLYNGLLVDASKVKLPYLYFLPDVSKENEISLVPYITSQHSATWRISKYLNELLRPFVDKILSTTTFRDEPDFMYQLYDHVFTKRELQSTTLFCAIKITNYYTLDIHKNMIDTVSYFLEENLVTNKLEQVTIQNIKNLLHIFLYNNVFYYKDQIYTLTKGSPNTMPLSDTLSNIYVFVWQKQILKQL
;
A
#
# COMPACT_ATOMS: atom_id res chain seq x y z
N MET A 1 -3.51 -19.87 12.05
CA MET A 1 -3.27 -18.72 11.13
C MET A 1 -2.82 -19.17 9.76
N VAL A 2 -1.65 -19.83 9.63
CA VAL A 2 -1.15 -20.33 8.34
C VAL A 2 -2.15 -21.27 7.66
N GLU A 3 -2.70 -22.23 8.40
CA GLU A 3 -3.76 -23.13 7.90
C GLU A 3 -4.99 -22.36 7.42
N SER A 4 -5.49 -21.41 8.22
CA SER A 4 -6.62 -20.56 7.83
C SER A 4 -6.35 -19.76 6.56
N MET A 5 -5.14 -19.24 6.37
CA MET A 5 -4.76 -18.52 5.15
C MET A 5 -4.69 -19.45 3.94
N ASN A 6 -4.08 -20.62 4.09
CA ASN A 6 -4.01 -21.61 3.01
C ASN A 6 -5.41 -22.11 2.62
N LEU A 7 -6.33 -22.29 3.57
CA LEU A 7 -7.74 -22.61 3.29
C LEU A 7 -8.45 -21.49 2.52
N LEU A 8 -8.18 -20.23 2.85
CA LEU A 8 -8.73 -19.09 2.09
C LEU A 8 -8.19 -19.07 0.65
N LEU A 9 -6.89 -19.32 0.46
CA LEU A 9 -6.28 -19.43 -0.87
C LEU A 9 -6.84 -20.63 -1.66
N GLU A 10 -7.07 -21.76 -0.99
CA GLU A 10 -7.63 -22.96 -1.60
C GLU A 10 -9.08 -22.74 -2.03
N SER A 11 -9.89 -22.06 -1.21
CA SER A 11 -11.24 -21.64 -1.59
C SER A 11 -11.22 -20.77 -2.86
N LEU A 12 -10.31 -19.79 -2.94
CA LEU A 12 -10.17 -18.96 -4.14
C LEU A 12 -9.74 -19.77 -5.37
N LYS A 13 -8.86 -20.76 -5.21
CA LYS A 13 -8.49 -21.68 -6.30
C LYS A 13 -9.70 -22.50 -6.77
N ASN A 14 -10.47 -23.06 -5.84
CA ASN A 14 -11.62 -23.92 -6.13
C ASN A 14 -12.76 -23.17 -6.84
N HIS A 15 -12.86 -21.86 -6.64
CA HIS A 15 -13.79 -20.99 -7.38
C HIS A 15 -13.19 -20.42 -8.68
N GLU A 16 -12.13 -21.05 -9.23
CA GLU A 16 -11.41 -20.63 -10.45
C GLU A 16 -10.93 -19.17 -10.41
N SER A 17 -10.83 -18.61 -9.21
CA SER A 17 -10.43 -17.22 -8.97
C SER A 17 -8.90 -17.08 -8.88
N LEU A 18 -8.16 -18.18 -8.76
CA LEU A 18 -6.70 -18.19 -8.84
C LEU A 18 -6.26 -19.31 -9.78
N ASN A 19 -5.36 -19.01 -10.72
CA ASN A 19 -4.71 -20.07 -11.48
C ASN A 19 -3.76 -20.89 -10.57
N VAL A 20 -3.42 -22.10 -11.00
CA VAL A 20 -2.65 -23.06 -10.19
C VAL A 20 -1.26 -22.53 -9.85
N ASP A 21 -0.61 -21.85 -10.79
CA ASP A 21 0.74 -21.30 -10.61
C ASP A 21 0.75 -20.20 -9.54
N LEU A 22 -0.22 -19.28 -9.60
CA LEU A 22 -0.38 -18.22 -8.61
C LEU A 22 -0.69 -18.80 -7.23
N TYR A 23 -1.62 -19.76 -7.15
CA TYR A 23 -1.94 -20.44 -5.90
C TYR A 23 -0.68 -21.06 -5.27
N ASN A 24 0.10 -21.83 -6.04
CA ASN A 24 1.33 -22.45 -5.56
C ASN A 24 2.38 -21.42 -5.12
N GLY A 25 2.48 -20.29 -5.81
CA GLY A 25 3.37 -19.19 -5.44
C GLY A 25 2.98 -18.52 -4.10
N LEU A 26 1.68 -18.44 -3.81
CA LEU A 26 1.13 -17.77 -2.64
C LEU A 26 1.03 -18.65 -1.38
N LEU A 27 1.10 -19.99 -1.53
CA LEU A 27 1.04 -20.91 -0.40
C LEU A 27 2.06 -20.59 0.69
N VAL A 28 1.59 -20.68 1.94
CA VAL A 28 2.37 -20.36 3.13
C VAL A 28 2.87 -21.64 3.78
N ASP A 29 4.19 -21.73 3.91
CA ASP A 29 4.89 -22.82 4.60
C ASP A 29 5.08 -22.44 6.07
N ALA A 30 4.38 -23.15 6.96
CA ALA A 30 4.39 -22.87 8.40
C ALA A 30 5.80 -22.91 9.01
N SER A 31 6.71 -23.74 8.48
CA SER A 31 8.09 -23.85 8.97
C SER A 31 8.94 -22.61 8.70
N LYS A 32 8.52 -21.77 7.75
CA LYS A 32 9.24 -20.55 7.31
C LYS A 32 8.61 -19.27 7.85
N VAL A 33 7.45 -19.37 8.48
CA VAL A 33 6.74 -18.20 9.02
C VAL A 33 7.38 -17.76 10.33
N LYS A 34 7.66 -16.46 10.44
CA LYS A 34 8.06 -15.82 11.69
C LYS A 34 6.95 -14.89 12.15
N LEU A 35 6.67 -14.90 13.46
CA LEU A 35 5.74 -13.96 14.06
C LEU A 35 6.36 -12.55 14.02
N PRO A 36 5.72 -11.56 13.38
CA PRO A 36 6.22 -10.19 13.39
C PRO A 36 6.29 -9.61 14.79
N TYR A 37 7.24 -8.72 15.05
CA TYR A 37 7.41 -8.02 16.31
C TYR A 37 7.24 -6.51 16.13
N LEU A 38 6.53 -5.86 17.04
CA LEU A 38 6.42 -4.41 17.11
C LEU A 38 7.57 -3.83 17.96
N TYR A 39 8.32 -2.91 17.38
CA TYR A 39 9.34 -2.11 18.06
C TYR A 39 9.21 -0.64 17.66
N PHE A 40 9.94 0.24 18.35
CA PHE A 40 9.86 1.68 18.16
C PHE A 40 11.24 2.24 17.84
N LEU A 41 11.32 3.12 16.84
CA LEU A 41 12.52 3.85 16.50
C LEU A 41 12.33 5.35 16.78
N PRO A 42 13.38 6.09 17.20
CA PRO A 42 13.31 7.54 17.33
C PRO A 42 13.02 8.22 15.98
N ASP A 43 12.09 9.17 15.99
CA ASP A 43 11.83 10.07 14.88
C ASP A 43 12.88 11.20 14.89
N VAL A 44 13.83 11.15 13.97
CA VAL A 44 14.89 12.16 13.86
C VAL A 44 14.46 13.39 13.05
N SER A 45 13.23 13.42 12.51
CA SER A 45 12.74 14.56 11.70
C SER A 45 12.24 15.75 12.53
N LYS A 46 12.11 15.57 13.86
CA LYS A 46 11.66 16.61 14.78
C LYS A 46 12.81 17.12 15.63
N GLU A 47 13.28 18.32 15.31
CA GLU A 47 14.20 19.05 16.20
C GLU A 47 13.42 19.45 17.47
N ASN A 48 13.88 18.98 18.64
CA ASN A 48 13.36 19.29 19.98
C ASN A 48 12.23 18.42 20.57
N GLU A 49 11.83 17.32 19.92
CA GLU A 49 10.85 16.38 20.50
C GLU A 49 11.29 14.93 20.27
N ILE A 50 11.38 14.12 21.34
CA ILE A 50 11.58 12.67 21.20
C ILE A 50 10.23 12.04 20.86
N SER A 51 9.96 11.89 19.56
CA SER A 51 8.85 11.10 19.04
C SER A 51 9.32 9.69 18.67
N LEU A 52 8.43 8.70 18.81
CA LEU A 52 8.71 7.31 18.46
C LEU A 52 7.83 6.87 17.29
N VAL A 53 8.43 6.21 16.32
CA VAL A 53 7.73 5.63 15.17
C VAL A 53 7.61 4.12 15.36
N PRO A 54 6.41 3.54 15.30
CA PRO A 54 6.22 2.10 15.39
C PRO A 54 6.68 1.40 14.11
N TYR A 55 7.37 0.27 14.24
CA TYR A 55 7.77 -0.61 13.15
C TYR A 55 7.41 -2.06 13.48
N ILE A 56 6.84 -2.76 12.50
CA ILE A 56 6.51 -4.19 12.63
C ILE A 56 7.51 -4.99 11.79
N THR A 57 8.17 -6.02 12.31
CA THR A 57 9.09 -6.87 11.51
C THR A 57 8.33 -7.84 10.60
N SER A 58 7.90 -7.39 9.42
CA SER A 58 6.95 -8.17 8.61
C SER A 58 7.60 -9.19 7.66
N GLN A 59 8.93 -9.17 7.54
CA GLN A 59 9.66 -10.11 6.69
C GLN A 59 9.46 -11.55 7.18
N HIS A 60 9.09 -12.46 6.28
CA HIS A 60 8.71 -13.84 6.60
C HIS A 60 7.40 -14.01 7.40
N SER A 61 6.58 -12.97 7.51
CA SER A 61 5.20 -13.14 7.99
C SER A 61 4.37 -14.02 7.04
N ALA A 62 3.25 -14.55 7.55
CA ALA A 62 2.35 -15.37 6.74
C ALA A 62 1.78 -14.61 5.52
N THR A 63 1.61 -13.29 5.63
CA THR A 63 1.04 -12.42 4.58
C THR A 63 2.11 -11.84 3.63
N TRP A 64 3.40 -12.09 3.88
CA TRP A 64 4.52 -11.53 3.11
C TRP A 64 4.43 -11.84 1.61
N ARG A 65 4.15 -13.10 1.25
CA ARG A 65 4.08 -13.52 -0.16
C ARG A 65 2.96 -12.85 -0.92
N ILE A 66 1.79 -12.74 -0.29
CA ILE A 66 0.63 -12.03 -0.85
C ILE A 66 0.96 -10.55 -1.02
N SER A 67 1.58 -9.93 -0.02
CA SER A 67 2.02 -8.53 -0.08
C SER A 67 2.99 -8.30 -1.24
N LYS A 68 4.03 -9.13 -1.35
CA LYS A 68 5.02 -9.04 -2.41
C LYS A 68 4.37 -9.20 -3.79
N TYR A 69 3.56 -10.23 -3.97
CA TYR A 69 2.86 -10.49 -5.23
C TYR A 69 1.97 -9.32 -5.65
N LEU A 70 1.11 -8.84 -4.75
CA LEU A 70 0.22 -7.72 -5.02
C LEU A 70 1.00 -6.45 -5.32
N ASN A 71 2.13 -6.22 -4.64
CA ASN A 71 2.98 -5.09 -4.93
C ASN A 71 3.60 -5.18 -6.33
N GLU A 72 4.15 -6.33 -6.71
CA GLU A 72 4.72 -6.57 -8.04
C GLU A 72 3.67 -6.41 -9.15
N LEU A 73 2.42 -6.84 -8.89
CA LEU A 73 1.29 -6.67 -9.81
C LEU A 73 0.83 -5.21 -9.93
N LEU A 74 0.61 -4.53 -8.80
CA LEU A 74 -0.01 -3.21 -8.77
C LEU A 74 0.98 -2.07 -9.05
N ARG A 75 2.21 -2.14 -8.52
CA ARG A 75 3.14 -1.01 -8.49
C ARG A 75 3.46 -0.45 -9.87
N PRO A 76 3.79 -1.25 -10.91
CA PRO A 76 4.08 -0.71 -12.24
C PRO A 76 2.89 0.04 -12.85
N PHE A 77 1.67 -0.45 -12.62
CA PHE A 77 0.44 0.18 -13.08
C PHE A 77 0.16 1.48 -12.32
N VAL A 78 0.29 1.45 -10.99
CA VAL A 78 0.11 2.61 -10.11
C VAL A 78 1.10 3.72 -10.46
N ASP A 79 2.39 3.41 -10.57
CA ASP A 79 3.43 4.40 -10.88
C ASP A 79 3.19 5.06 -12.24
N LYS A 80 2.68 4.31 -13.22
CA LYS A 80 2.30 4.87 -14.52
C LYS A 80 1.17 5.90 -14.39
N ILE A 81 0.11 5.57 -13.66
CA ILE A 81 -1.05 6.47 -13.48
C ILE A 81 -0.68 7.69 -12.63
N LEU A 82 0.12 7.51 -11.59
CA LEU A 82 0.48 8.57 -10.65
C LEU A 82 1.55 9.52 -11.18
N SER A 83 2.30 9.13 -12.22
CA SER A 83 3.44 9.88 -12.78
C SER A 83 3.18 11.35 -13.12
N THR A 84 1.92 11.76 -13.30
CA THR A 84 1.53 13.16 -13.59
C THR A 84 1.27 14.00 -12.34
N THR A 85 1.18 13.38 -11.17
CA THR A 85 0.80 14.03 -9.91
C THR A 85 1.77 13.76 -8.77
N THR A 86 2.81 12.96 -9.00
CA THR A 86 3.79 12.57 -8.00
C THR A 86 5.20 12.70 -8.56
N PHE A 87 6.12 13.13 -7.72
CA PHE A 87 7.56 13.08 -7.98
C PHE A 87 8.12 11.76 -7.46
N ARG A 88 9.10 11.18 -8.17
CA ARG A 88 9.70 9.89 -7.81
C ARG A 88 10.76 10.03 -6.71
N ASP A 89 11.58 11.06 -6.81
CA ASP A 89 12.73 11.35 -5.96
C ASP A 89 13.06 12.84 -5.98
N GLU A 90 14.08 13.24 -5.22
CA GLU A 90 14.50 14.64 -5.13
C GLU A 90 14.98 15.20 -6.49
N PRO A 91 15.79 14.48 -7.30
CA PRO A 91 16.14 14.93 -8.64
C PRO A 91 14.94 15.18 -9.57
N ASP A 92 13.96 14.26 -9.59
CA ASP A 92 12.73 14.41 -10.39
C ASP A 92 11.92 15.62 -9.95
N PHE A 93 11.78 15.83 -8.63
CA PHE A 93 11.14 17.04 -8.10
C PHE A 93 11.83 18.32 -8.57
N MET A 94 13.16 18.38 -8.47
CA MET A 94 13.93 19.56 -8.88
C MET A 94 13.81 19.82 -10.38
N TYR A 95 13.80 18.77 -11.20
CA TYR A 95 13.61 18.89 -12.65
C TYR A 95 12.23 19.44 -13.00
N GLN A 96 11.17 18.89 -12.40
CA GLN A 96 9.80 19.36 -12.63
C GLN A 96 9.60 20.80 -12.15
N LEU A 97 10.13 21.15 -10.97
CA LEU A 97 10.09 22.53 -10.46
C LEU A 97 10.80 23.50 -11.42
N TYR A 98 11.99 23.14 -11.89
CA TYR A 98 12.73 23.93 -12.87
C TYR A 98 11.91 24.15 -14.15
N ASP A 99 11.28 23.10 -14.67
CA ASP A 99 10.43 23.18 -15.86
C ASP A 99 9.24 24.14 -15.67
N HIS A 100 8.57 24.09 -14.52
CA HIS A 100 7.47 25.00 -14.19
C HIS A 100 7.91 26.47 -14.07
N VAL A 101 9.12 26.73 -13.55
CA VAL A 101 9.67 28.10 -13.43
C VAL A 101 10.14 28.62 -14.78
N PHE A 102 11.01 27.88 -15.47
CA PHE A 102 11.79 28.44 -16.59
C PHE A 102 11.22 28.11 -17.96
N THR A 103 10.69 26.90 -18.15
CA THR A 103 10.14 26.47 -19.44
C THR A 103 8.70 26.92 -19.60
N LYS A 104 7.83 26.53 -18.66
CA LYS A 104 6.39 26.80 -18.72
C LYS A 104 6.02 28.20 -18.23
N ARG A 105 6.87 28.81 -17.40
CA ARG A 105 6.65 30.13 -16.78
C ARG A 105 5.32 30.22 -16.01
N GLU A 106 4.92 29.12 -15.40
CA GLU A 106 3.68 29.00 -14.61
C GLU A 106 3.87 29.54 -13.19
N LEU A 107 5.11 29.59 -12.71
CA LEU A 107 5.46 30.14 -11.40
C LEU A 107 5.96 31.58 -11.54
N GLN A 108 5.33 32.50 -10.84
CA GLN A 108 5.64 33.92 -10.81
C GLN A 108 6.20 34.32 -9.43
N SER A 109 6.77 35.51 -9.32
CA SER A 109 7.24 36.06 -8.03
C SER A 109 6.12 36.23 -7.00
N THR A 110 4.86 36.26 -7.44
CA THR A 110 3.66 36.34 -6.61
C THR A 110 3.06 34.97 -6.27
N THR A 111 3.64 33.87 -6.76
CA THR A 111 3.13 32.53 -6.48
C THR A 111 3.34 32.18 -5.01
N LEU A 112 2.27 31.72 -4.37
CA LEU A 112 2.28 31.22 -3.00
C LEU A 112 2.38 29.70 -3.00
N PHE A 113 3.29 29.16 -2.20
CA PHE A 113 3.41 27.73 -1.97
C PHE A 113 2.62 27.31 -0.74
N CYS A 114 1.84 26.25 -0.87
CA CYS A 114 1.14 25.61 0.24
C CYS A 114 1.68 24.19 0.41
N ALA A 115 2.03 23.82 1.64
CA ALA A 115 2.44 22.48 1.99
C ALA A 115 1.40 21.85 2.92
N ILE A 116 0.83 20.72 2.50
CA ILE A 116 -0.09 19.92 3.31
C ILE A 116 0.62 18.64 3.71
N LYS A 117 0.78 18.42 5.02
CA LYS A 117 1.40 17.21 5.57
C LYS A 117 0.32 16.26 6.08
N ILE A 118 0.21 15.09 5.44
CA ILE A 118 -0.62 13.99 5.94
C ILE A 118 0.19 13.23 7.00
N THR A 119 -0.37 13.07 8.20
CA THR A 119 0.28 12.33 9.31
C THR A 119 -0.37 10.96 9.47
N ASN A 120 0.41 9.98 9.97
CA ASN A 120 -0.07 8.62 10.28
C ASN A 120 -0.73 7.87 9.12
N TYR A 121 -0.35 8.16 7.87
CA TYR A 121 -1.08 7.66 6.70
C TYR A 121 -1.17 6.13 6.59
N TYR A 122 -0.16 5.42 7.09
CA TYR A 122 -0.14 3.96 7.16
C TYR A 122 -1.18 3.35 8.11
N THR A 123 -1.83 4.14 8.97
CA THR A 123 -2.84 3.69 9.96
C THR A 123 -4.19 4.39 9.80
N LEU A 124 -4.35 5.26 8.78
CA LEU A 124 -5.49 6.17 8.68
C LEU A 124 -6.83 5.47 8.51
N ASP A 125 -6.87 4.39 7.73
CA ASP A 125 -8.14 3.82 7.31
C ASP A 125 -8.37 2.37 7.73
N ILE A 126 -9.64 2.03 7.86
CA ILE A 126 -10.07 0.65 8.09
C ILE A 126 -9.80 -0.18 6.82
N HIS A 127 -9.49 -1.46 7.01
CA HIS A 127 -9.12 -2.35 5.89
C HIS A 127 -10.16 -2.37 4.76
N LYS A 128 -11.46 -2.32 5.11
CA LYS A 128 -12.54 -2.26 4.13
C LYS A 128 -12.40 -1.07 3.18
N ASN A 129 -12.20 0.13 3.71
CA ASN A 129 -12.06 1.34 2.91
C ASN A 129 -10.80 1.30 2.03
N MET A 130 -9.70 0.72 2.53
CA MET A 130 -8.50 0.51 1.70
C MET A 130 -8.79 -0.40 0.51
N ILE A 131 -9.48 -1.53 0.73
CA ILE A 131 -9.87 -2.46 -0.35
C ILE A 131 -10.79 -1.78 -1.35
N ASP A 132 -11.80 -1.06 -0.86
CA ASP A 132 -12.76 -0.34 -1.71
C ASP A 132 -12.08 0.76 -2.52
N THR A 133 -11.11 1.47 -1.93
CA THR A 133 -10.32 2.51 -2.62
C THR A 133 -9.46 1.92 -3.74
N VAL A 134 -8.84 0.76 -3.51
CA VAL A 134 -8.11 0.06 -4.58
C VAL A 134 -9.05 -0.43 -5.67
N SER A 135 -10.23 -0.97 -5.32
CA SER A 135 -11.27 -1.37 -6.28
C SER A 135 -11.65 -0.19 -7.18
N TYR A 136 -12.00 0.95 -6.57
CA TYR A 136 -12.36 2.17 -7.26
C TYR A 136 -11.22 2.67 -8.17
N PHE A 137 -9.99 2.68 -7.66
CA PHE A 137 -8.82 3.07 -8.46
C PHE A 137 -8.64 2.19 -9.70
N LEU A 138 -8.77 0.87 -9.55
CA LEU A 138 -8.63 -0.06 -10.67
C LEU A 138 -9.79 0.08 -11.68
N GLU A 139 -11.02 0.21 -11.19
CA GLU A 139 -12.23 0.39 -12.02
C GLU A 139 -12.16 1.68 -12.86
N GLU A 140 -11.64 2.76 -12.30
CA GLU A 140 -11.53 4.05 -12.99
C GLU A 140 -10.40 4.11 -14.03
N ASN A 141 -9.34 3.31 -13.86
CA ASN A 141 -8.11 3.44 -14.67
C ASN A 141 -7.84 2.24 -15.59
N LEU A 142 -8.52 1.11 -15.41
CA LEU A 142 -8.40 -0.04 -16.29
C LEU A 142 -9.45 0.00 -17.40
N VAL A 143 -9.03 -0.34 -18.62
CA VAL A 143 -9.95 -0.53 -19.76
C VAL A 143 -10.77 -1.82 -19.61
N THR A 144 -10.24 -2.79 -18.86
CA THR A 144 -10.88 -4.09 -18.64
C THR A 144 -11.02 -4.35 -17.13
N ASN A 145 -11.88 -5.28 -16.72
CA ASN A 145 -12.00 -5.69 -15.32
C ASN A 145 -10.82 -6.57 -14.82
N LYS A 146 -9.67 -6.48 -15.49
CA LYS A 146 -8.46 -7.26 -15.18
C LYS A 146 -7.22 -6.39 -15.29
N LEU A 147 -6.29 -6.60 -14.36
CA LEU A 147 -4.92 -6.16 -14.47
C LEU A 147 -4.08 -7.40 -14.79
N GLU A 148 -3.42 -7.39 -15.95
CA GLU A 148 -2.82 -8.58 -16.54
C GLU A 148 -3.84 -9.73 -16.65
N GLN A 149 -3.63 -10.84 -15.94
CA GLN A 149 -4.53 -12.00 -15.91
C GLN A 149 -5.40 -12.06 -14.65
N VAL A 150 -5.34 -11.04 -13.79
CA VAL A 150 -5.99 -11.04 -12.46
C VAL A 150 -7.18 -10.10 -12.47
N THR A 151 -8.35 -10.57 -12.07
CA THR A 151 -9.54 -9.72 -11.96
C THR A 151 -9.42 -8.77 -10.77
N ILE A 152 -10.13 -7.63 -10.84
CA ILE A 152 -10.26 -6.72 -9.71
C ILE A 152 -10.79 -7.46 -8.47
N GLN A 153 -11.76 -8.37 -8.65
CA GLN A 153 -12.30 -9.17 -7.55
C GLN A 153 -11.24 -10.07 -6.88
N ASN A 154 -10.33 -10.68 -7.66
CA ASN A 154 -9.26 -11.51 -7.12
C ASN A 154 -8.25 -10.66 -6.35
N ILE A 155 -7.92 -9.46 -6.85
CA ILE A 155 -7.09 -8.48 -6.13
C ILE A 155 -7.75 -8.11 -4.80
N LYS A 156 -9.07 -7.83 -4.78
CA LYS A 156 -9.81 -7.55 -3.53
C LYS A 156 -9.75 -8.70 -2.54
N ASN A 157 -9.93 -9.94 -3.02
CA ASN A 157 -9.88 -11.13 -2.17
C ASN A 157 -8.47 -11.32 -1.56
N LEU A 158 -7.41 -11.14 -2.37
CA LEU A 158 -6.03 -11.21 -1.88
C LEU A 158 -5.70 -10.06 -0.90
N LEU A 159 -6.19 -8.84 -1.17
CA LEU A 159 -6.06 -7.71 -0.25
C LEU A 159 -6.78 -7.96 1.07
N HIS A 160 -7.96 -8.58 1.03
CA HIS A 160 -8.68 -8.98 2.23
C HIS A 160 -7.86 -9.98 3.04
N ILE A 161 -7.30 -11.03 2.41
CA ILE A 161 -6.43 -11.98 3.10
C ILE A 161 -5.21 -11.25 3.68
N PHE A 162 -4.56 -10.39 2.90
CA PHE A 162 -3.40 -9.63 3.34
C PHE A 162 -3.70 -8.76 4.58
N LEU A 163 -4.69 -7.87 4.50
CA LEU A 163 -4.97 -6.88 5.54
C LEU A 163 -5.48 -7.53 6.84
N TYR A 164 -6.42 -8.47 6.74
CA TYR A 164 -7.08 -9.06 7.92
C TYR A 164 -6.28 -10.16 8.63
N ASN A 165 -5.14 -10.60 8.07
CA ASN A 165 -4.28 -11.63 8.69
C ASN A 165 -2.93 -11.09 9.18
N ASN A 166 -2.79 -9.76 9.28
CA ASN A 166 -1.58 -9.15 9.86
C ASN A 166 -1.64 -9.20 11.38
N VAL A 167 -0.80 -10.03 11.99
CA VAL A 167 -0.58 -10.07 13.43
C VAL A 167 0.84 -9.69 13.80
N PHE A 168 1.04 -9.29 15.05
CA PHE A 168 2.37 -9.02 15.60
C PHE A 168 2.40 -9.28 17.10
N TYR A 169 3.59 -9.58 17.61
CA TYR A 169 3.90 -9.72 19.02
C TYR A 169 4.35 -8.38 19.60
N TYR A 170 3.88 -8.06 20.81
CA TYR A 170 4.34 -6.93 21.60
C TYR A 170 4.04 -7.20 23.08
N LYS A 171 4.99 -6.91 23.99
CA LYS A 171 4.79 -7.05 25.45
C LYS A 171 4.05 -8.33 25.87
N ASP A 172 4.55 -9.47 25.42
CA ASP A 172 4.03 -10.80 25.78
C ASP A 172 2.60 -11.09 25.33
N GLN A 173 2.12 -10.34 24.34
CA GLN A 173 0.80 -10.50 23.75
C GLN A 173 0.87 -10.50 22.22
N ILE A 174 -0.09 -11.18 21.60
CA ILE A 174 -0.30 -11.19 20.15
C ILE A 174 -1.45 -10.24 19.83
N TYR A 175 -1.19 -9.29 18.94
CA TYR A 175 -2.14 -8.31 18.46
C TYR A 175 -2.44 -8.53 16.98
N THR A 176 -3.62 -8.10 16.56
CA THR A 176 -4.01 -8.03 15.15
C THR A 176 -4.07 -6.56 14.74
N LEU A 177 -3.50 -6.25 13.58
CA LEU A 177 -3.63 -4.92 13.00
C LEU A 177 -5.08 -4.74 12.52
N THR A 178 -5.76 -3.69 12.98
CA THR A 178 -7.17 -3.44 12.65
C THR A 178 -7.39 -2.30 11.66
N LYS A 179 -6.34 -1.50 11.42
CA LYS A 179 -6.33 -0.35 10.52
C LYS A 179 -5.00 -0.28 9.80
N GLY A 180 -5.06 0.16 8.55
CA GLY A 180 -3.86 0.40 7.77
C GLY A 180 -3.14 -0.88 7.34
N SER A 181 -1.82 -0.78 7.17
CA SER A 181 -0.96 -1.87 6.75
C SER A 181 0.40 -1.79 7.46
N PRO A 182 1.08 -2.91 7.76
CA PRO A 182 2.39 -2.85 8.41
C PRO A 182 3.40 -2.09 7.54
N ASN A 183 4.03 -1.04 8.09
CA ASN A 183 4.91 -0.11 7.35
C ASN A 183 6.16 -0.74 6.70
N THR A 184 6.49 -1.98 7.03
CA THR A 184 7.63 -2.72 6.46
C THR A 184 7.22 -3.72 5.36
N MET A 185 5.92 -3.80 5.04
CA MET A 185 5.42 -4.68 3.99
C MET A 185 5.58 -4.04 2.60
N PRO A 186 5.98 -4.80 1.56
CA PRO A 186 6.16 -4.28 0.20
C PRO A 186 4.95 -3.53 -0.35
N LEU A 187 3.74 -4.01 -0.03
CA LEU A 187 2.49 -3.47 -0.54
C LEU A 187 2.07 -2.15 0.14
N SER A 188 2.59 -1.83 1.33
CA SER A 188 2.09 -0.72 2.16
C SER A 188 2.21 0.64 1.47
N ASP A 189 3.34 0.91 0.82
CA ASP A 189 3.55 2.17 0.11
C ASP A 189 2.63 2.26 -1.12
N THR A 190 2.45 1.16 -1.84
CA THR A 190 1.56 1.11 -3.01
C THR A 190 0.11 1.38 -2.64
N LEU A 191 -0.37 0.80 -1.53
CA LEU A 191 -1.73 1.10 -1.03
C LEU A 191 -1.87 2.55 -0.60
N SER A 192 -0.84 3.09 0.05
CA SER A 192 -0.83 4.47 0.50
C SER A 192 -0.86 5.46 -0.66
N ASN A 193 -0.07 5.19 -1.72
CA ASN A 193 -0.06 5.99 -2.94
C ASN A 193 -1.42 6.00 -3.63
N ILE A 194 -2.07 4.84 -3.76
CA ILE A 194 -3.43 4.74 -4.31
C ILE A 194 -4.40 5.56 -3.46
N TYR A 195 -4.33 5.42 -2.13
CA TYR A 195 -5.24 6.11 -1.21
C TYR A 195 -5.12 7.62 -1.32
N VAL A 196 -3.89 8.14 -1.24
CA VAL A 196 -3.62 9.58 -1.37
C VAL A 196 -4.04 10.09 -2.74
N PHE A 197 -3.82 9.33 -3.80
CA PHE A 197 -4.25 9.68 -5.16
C PHE A 197 -5.78 9.78 -5.31
N VAL A 198 -6.54 8.86 -4.70
CA VAL A 198 -8.01 8.92 -4.72
C VAL A 198 -8.50 10.07 -3.85
N TRP A 199 -7.91 10.25 -2.67
CA TRP A 199 -8.26 11.33 -1.74
C TRP A 199 -7.99 12.73 -2.34
N GLN A 200 -6.82 12.95 -2.95
CA GLN A 200 -6.48 14.24 -3.57
C GLN A 200 -7.45 14.60 -4.70
N LYS A 201 -7.92 13.62 -5.48
CA LYS A 201 -8.92 13.86 -6.55
C LYS A 201 -10.22 14.42 -5.98
N GLN A 202 -10.62 14.01 -4.78
CA GLN A 202 -11.83 14.53 -4.14
C GLN A 202 -11.66 15.98 -3.71
N ILE A 203 -10.47 16.36 -3.23
CA ILE A 203 -10.14 17.74 -2.88
C ILE A 203 -10.10 18.63 -4.12
N LEU A 204 -9.43 18.19 -5.18
CA LEU A 204 -9.30 18.96 -6.41
C LEU A 204 -10.64 19.17 -7.12
N LYS A 205 -11.64 18.31 -6.92
CA LYS A 205 -13.01 18.52 -7.42
C LYS A 205 -13.78 19.65 -6.71
N GLN A 206 -13.31 20.08 -5.54
CA GLN A 206 -13.96 21.11 -4.72
C GLN A 206 -13.30 22.49 -4.86
N LEU A 207 -12.15 22.57 -5.55
CA LEU A 207 -11.43 23.79 -5.89
C LEU A 207 -11.82 24.25 -7.30
#